data_AF-A0A848UW10-F1
#
_entry.id   AF-A0A848UW10-F1
#
_cell.length_a   1.000
_cell.length_b   1.000
_cell.length_c   1.000
_cell.angle_alpha   90.00
_cell.angle_beta   90.00
_cell.angle_gamma   90.00
#
_symmetry.space_group_name_H-M   'P 1'
#
loop_
_entity.id
_entity.type
_entity.pdbx_description
1 polymer ?
#
loop_
_entity_poly.entity_id
_entity_poly.type
_entity_poly.pdbx_seq_one_letter_code
_entity_poly.pdbx_strand_id
1 'polypeptide(L)' 'MELAVYNSKGEKTGNKVKLDASVFGVEPNDHVIWLDVKRYRNAQRQG' A
#
# COMPACT_ATOMS: atom_id res chain seq x y z
N MET A 1 -8.64 0.91 9.56
CA MET A 1 -9.21 -0.38 9.08
C MET A 1 -8.71 -1.51 9.98
N GLU A 2 -9.57 -2.41 10.47
CA GLU A 2 -9.12 -3.58 11.25
C GLU A 2 -8.95 -4.80 10.34
N LEU A 3 -7.74 -5.36 10.31
CA LEU A 3 -7.41 -6.52 9.48
C LEU A 3 -6.92 -7.69 10.34
N ALA A 4 -7.28 -8.90 9.92
CA ALA A 4 -6.77 -10.13 10.51
C ALA A 4 -5.35 -10.40 10.02
N VAL A 5 -4.44 -10.72 10.93
CA VAL A 5 -3.07 -11.10 10.58
C VAL A 5 -3.05 -12.58 10.20
N TYR A 6 -2.32 -12.93 9.15
CA TYR A 6 -2.12 -14.31 8.71
C TYR A 6 -0.65 -14.72 8.95
N ASN A 7 -0.42 -15.98 9.30
CA ASN A 7 0.93 -16.53 9.38
C ASN A 7 1.45 -16.92 7.97
N SER A 8 2.73 -17.26 7.87
CA SER A 8 3.38 -17.65 6.61
C SER A 8 2.82 -18.94 5.98
N LYS A 9 2.03 -19.71 6.74
CA LYS A 9 1.32 -20.92 6.27
C LYS A 9 -0.12 -20.60 5.81
N GLY A 10 -0.54 -19.33 5.86
CA GLY A 10 -1.87 -18.89 5.44
C GLY A 10 -2.96 -19.06 6.52
N GLU A 11 -2.61 -19.44 7.74
CA GLU A 11 -3.58 -19.57 8.83
C GLU A 11 -3.82 -18.20 9.49
N LYS A 12 -5.07 -17.94 9.86
CA LYS A 12 -5.44 -16.73 10.61
C LYS A 12 -4.81 -16.78 11.98
N THR A 13 -3.94 -15.83 12.28
CA THR A 13 -3.52 -15.59 13.66
C THR A 13 -4.64 -14.88 14.42
N GLY A 14 -4.77 -15.15 15.73
CA GLY A 14 -5.78 -14.52 16.58
C GLY A 14 -5.57 -13.01 16.80
N ASN A 15 -4.49 -12.46 16.26
CA ASN A 15 -4.15 -11.05 16.36
C ASN A 15 -4.87 -10.23 15.27
N LYS A 16 -5.49 -9.14 15.69
CA LYS A 16 -6.07 -8.13 14.82
C LYS A 16 -5.22 -6.87 14.87
N VAL A 17 -4.92 -6.29 13.71
CA VAL A 17 -4.16 -5.04 13.62
C VAL A 17 -5.08 -3.94 13.11
N LYS A 18 -5.05 -2.80 13.81
CA LYS A 18 -5.76 -1.60 13.39
C LYS A 18 -4.81 -0.75 12.54
N LEU A 19 -5.09 -0.65 11.25
CA LEU A 19 -4.41 0.26 10.34
C LEU A 19 -4.96 1.68 10.48
N ASP A 20 -4.06 2.65 10.44
CA ASP A 20 -4.38 4.06 10.50
C ASP A 20 -5.19 4.50 9.26
N ALA A 21 -6.28 5.23 9.48
CA ALA A 21 -7.16 5.69 8.42
C ALA A 21 -6.55 6.83 7.59
N SER A 22 -5.62 7.60 8.15
CA SER A 22 -4.93 8.69 7.44
C SER A 22 -4.00 8.20 6.34
N VAL A 23 -3.60 6.91 6.38
CA VAL A 23 -2.71 6.30 5.38
C VAL A 23 -3.46 5.30 4.50
N PHE A 24 -4.30 4.45 5.10
CA PHE A 24 -4.96 3.34 4.39
C PHE A 24 -6.44 3.58 4.07
N GLY A 25 -7.02 4.69 4.53
CA GLY A 25 -8.40 5.06 4.28
C GLY A 25 -8.57 6.29 3.38
N VAL A 26 -7.49 6.78 2.77
CA VAL A 26 -7.52 7.92 1.87
C VAL A 26 -8.11 7.53 0.51
N GLU A 27 -8.87 8.44 -0.10
CA GLU A 27 -9.35 8.27 -1.46
C GLU A 27 -8.14 8.29 -2.41
N PRO A 28 -7.93 7.25 -3.24
CA PRO A 28 -6.81 7.22 -4.17
C PRO A 28 -6.91 8.36 -5.18
N ASN A 29 -5.82 9.11 -5.33
CA ASN A 29 -5.71 10.13 -6.38
C ASN A 29 -4.94 9.56 -7.56
N ASP A 30 -5.66 9.11 -8.58
CA ASP A 30 -5.10 8.46 -9.77
C ASP A 30 -4.07 9.33 -10.51
N HIS A 31 -4.28 10.65 -10.53
CA HIS A 31 -3.35 11.57 -11.20
C HIS A 31 -1.99 11.61 -10.48
N VAL A 32 -2.00 11.66 -9.15
CA VAL A 32 -0.77 11.67 -8.34
C VAL A 32 -0.06 10.32 -8.43
N ILE A 33 -0.80 9.21 -8.40
CA ILE A 33 -0.26 7.86 -8.58
C ILE A 33 0.45 7.76 -9.94
N TRP A 34 -0.18 8.24 -11.01
CA TRP A 34 0.43 8.25 -12.33
C TRP A 34 1.70 9.10 -12.40
N LEU A 35 1.69 10.31 -11.81
CA LEU A 35 2.85 11.20 -11.77
C LEU A 35 4.05 10.54 -11.08
N ASP A 36 3.82 9.84 -9.97
CA ASP A 36 4.88 9.17 -9.22
C ASP A 36 5.47 7.99 -10.00
N VAL A 37 4.61 7.15 -10.61
CA VAL A 37 5.07 6.05 -11.48
C VAL A 37 5.87 6.58 -12.67
N LYS A 38 5.42 7.66 -13.31
CA LYS A 38 6.13 8.30 -14.42
C LYS A 38 7.50 8.81 -13.97
N ARG A 39 7.54 9.53 -12.84
CA ARG A 39 8.79 10.04 -12.25
C ARG A 39 9.76 8.91 -11.94
N TYR A 40 9.30 7.85 -11.27
CA TYR A 40 10.11 6.69 -10.91
C TYR A 40 10.71 6.02 -12.15
N ARG A 41 9.89 5.73 -13.18
CA ARG A 41 10.37 5.12 -14.43
C ARG A 41 11.36 6.00 -15.18
N ASN A 42 11.16 7.31 -15.20
CA ASN A 42 12.09 8.23 -15.86
C ASN A 42 13.45 8.28 -15.16
N ALA A 43 13.48 8.21 -13.82
CA ALA A 43 14.72 8.19 -13.05
C ALA A 43 15.57 6.92 -13.30
N GLN A 44 14.96 5.85 -13.79
CA GLN A 44 15.65 4.60 -14.13
C GLN A 44 16.28 4.60 -15.53
N ARG A 45 16.06 5.64 -16.34
CA ARG A 45 16.61 5.72 -17.72
C ARG A 45 18.06 6.17 -17.67
N GLN A 46 18.92 5.51 -18.43
CA GLN A 46 20.32 5.90 -18.63
C GLN A 46 20.51 6.39 -20.07
N GLY A 47 20.12 7.63 -20.35
CA GLY A 47 20.24 8.26 -21.68
C GLY A 47 19.17 7.81 -22.65
#